data_AF-D3S481-F1
#
_entry.id   AF-D3S481-F1
#
_cell.length_a   1.000
_cell.length_b   1.000
_cell.length_c   1.000
_cell.angle_alpha   90.00
_cell.angle_beta   90.00
_cell.angle_gamma   90.00
#
_symmetry.space_group_name_H-M   'P 1'
#
loop_
_entity.id
_entity.type
_entity.pdbx_description
1 polymer ?
#
loop_
_entity_poly.entity_id
_entity_poly.type
_entity_poly.pdbx_seq_one_letter_code
_entity_poly.pdbx_strand_id
1 'polypeptide(L)'
;MYKDKIIKKRGQLSIDFILAVLFLMLVSVFIYYNVLTFTNNTTDALIVDRMYSIADTFENYAILSYTKNETIVLKLKPIGDLGYTIHVSDKIINVNFETFVIFAPTDNGVVISGDTVNNAPVDIGKNISITATIGKNNVTIRKELIINIT
;
A
#
# COMPACT_ATOMS: atom_id res chain seq x y z
N MET A 1 -17.46 -26.22 -76.26
CA MET A 1 -16.41 -25.88 -75.27
C MET A 1 -16.94 -24.74 -74.40
N TYR A 2 -17.68 -25.07 -73.33
CA TYR A 2 -18.29 -24.07 -72.44
C TYR A 2 -17.29 -23.80 -71.31
N LYS A 3 -16.78 -22.57 -71.24
CA LYS A 3 -15.83 -22.15 -70.21
C LYS A 3 -16.64 -21.45 -69.11
N ASP A 4 -17.20 -22.23 -68.19
CA ASP A 4 -17.89 -21.66 -67.05
C ASP A 4 -16.90 -20.92 -66.14
N LYS A 5 -17.17 -19.63 -65.98
CA LYS A 5 -16.33 -18.66 -65.28
C LYS A 5 -16.61 -18.82 -63.78
N ILE A 6 -15.68 -19.40 -63.03
CA ILE A 6 -15.79 -19.51 -61.57
C ILE A 6 -15.72 -18.09 -60.97
N ILE A 7 -16.88 -17.50 -60.68
CA ILE A 7 -16.97 -16.24 -59.93
C ILE A 7 -16.77 -16.59 -58.46
N LYS A 8 -15.54 -16.39 -57.95
CA LYS A 8 -15.27 -16.42 -56.50
C LYS A 8 -16.12 -15.33 -55.83
N LYS A 9 -17.20 -15.71 -55.13
CA LYS A 9 -17.90 -14.84 -54.18
C LYS A 9 -16.90 -14.43 -53.10
N ARG A 10 -16.35 -13.23 -53.18
CA ARG A 10 -15.60 -12.63 -52.07
C ARG A 10 -16.61 -12.39 -50.96
N GLY A 11 -16.38 -12.98 -49.78
CA GLY A 11 -17.28 -12.84 -48.63
C GLY A 11 -17.44 -11.36 -48.28
N GLN A 12 -18.60 -10.79 -48.56
CA GLN A 12 -18.92 -9.42 -48.23
C GLN A 12 -19.28 -9.40 -46.75
N LEU A 13 -18.39 -8.89 -45.91
CA LEU A 13 -18.72 -8.60 -44.52
C LEU A 13 -19.84 -7.56 -44.53
N SER A 14 -20.97 -7.86 -43.89
CA SER A 14 -22.06 -6.89 -43.75
C SER A 14 -21.58 -5.75 -42.87
N ILE A 15 -22.04 -4.53 -43.17
CA ILE A 15 -21.75 -3.37 -42.33
C ILE A 15 -22.24 -3.60 -40.90
N ASP A 16 -23.33 -4.34 -40.73
CA ASP A 16 -23.89 -4.72 -39.43
C ASP A 16 -22.93 -5.58 -38.61
N PHE A 17 -22.20 -6.49 -39.27
CA PHE A 17 -21.19 -7.30 -38.59
C PHE A 17 -20.01 -6.43 -38.12
N ILE A 18 -19.56 -5.49 -38.95
CA ILE A 18 -18.50 -4.55 -38.57
C ILE A 18 -18.95 -3.66 -37.41
N LEU A 19 -20.19 -3.17 -37.45
CA LEU A 19 -20.78 -2.36 -36.38
C LEU A 19 -20.90 -3.14 -35.07
N ALA A 20 -21.33 -4.41 -35.14
CA ALA A 20 -21.43 -5.28 -33.99
C ALA A 20 -20.06 -5.54 -33.35
N VAL A 21 -19.01 -5.76 -34.16
CA VAL A 21 -17.65 -5.97 -33.66
C VAL A 21 -17.09 -4.69 -33.03
N LEU A 22 -17.33 -3.51 -33.62
CA LEU A 22 -16.95 -2.22 -33.03
C LEU A 22 -17.67 -1.96 -31.70
N PHE A 23 -18.96 -2.24 -31.64
CA PHE A 23 -19.75 -2.12 -30.42
C PHE A 23 -19.25 -3.06 -29.33
N LEU A 24 -18.98 -4.33 -29.69
CA LEU A 24 -18.43 -5.32 -28.76
C LEU A 24 -17.08 -4.86 -28.21
N MET A 25 -16.18 -4.37 -29.06
CA MET A 25 -14.89 -3.85 -28.62
C MET A 25 -15.05 -2.68 -27.64
N LEU A 26 -15.98 -1.76 -27.91
CA LEU A 26 -16.23 -0.61 -27.04
C LEU A 26 -16.75 -1.03 -25.66
N VAL A 27 -17.69 -1.99 -25.62
CA VAL A 27 -18.21 -2.57 -24.38
C VAL A 27 -17.09 -3.31 -23.62
N SER A 28 -16.27 -4.10 -24.31
CA SER A 28 -15.13 -4.81 -23.69
C SER A 28 -14.12 -3.84 -23.08
N VAL A 29 -13.76 -2.76 -23.78
CA VAL A 29 -12.85 -1.73 -23.25
C VAL A 29 -13.46 -1.04 -22.02
N PHE A 30 -14.75 -0.73 -22.07
CA PHE A 30 -15.44 -0.12 -20.94
C PHE A 30 -15.44 -1.03 -19.71
N ILE A 31 -15.80 -2.30 -19.87
CA ILE A 31 -15.77 -3.29 -18.76
C ILE A 31 -14.35 -3.45 -18.23
N TYR A 32 -13.36 -3.62 -19.11
CA TYR A 32 -11.96 -3.77 -18.73
C TYR A 32 -11.47 -2.59 -17.87
N TYR A 33 -11.76 -1.36 -18.31
CA TYR A 33 -11.35 -0.16 -17.58
C TYR A 33 -11.99 -0.08 -16.19
N ASN A 34 -13.29 -0.38 -16.09
CA ASN A 34 -14.01 -0.33 -14.81
C ASN A 34 -13.51 -1.38 -13.83
N VAL A 35 -13.34 -2.63 -14.28
CA VAL A 35 -12.84 -3.72 -13.42
C VAL A 35 -11.43 -3.39 -12.92
N LEU A 36 -10.53 -2.98 -13.81
CA LEU A 36 -9.15 -2.64 -13.45
C LEU A 36 -9.10 -1.47 -12.45
N THR A 37 -9.90 -0.42 -12.69
CA THR A 37 -9.97 0.75 -11.79
C THR A 37 -10.50 0.36 -10.42
N PHE A 38 -11.54 -0.47 -10.36
CA PHE A 38 -12.11 -0.96 -9.12
C PHE A 38 -11.11 -1.81 -8.32
N THR A 39 -10.39 -2.72 -8.98
CA THR A 39 -9.37 -3.56 -8.34
C THR A 39 -8.23 -2.72 -7.76
N ASN A 40 -7.75 -1.72 -8.49
CA ASN A 40 -6.68 -0.83 -8.00
C ASN A 40 -7.12 -0.05 -6.75
N ASN A 41 -8.29 0.61 -6.81
CA ASN A 41 -8.80 1.38 -5.66
C ASN A 41 -9.03 0.50 -4.42
N THR A 42 -9.48 -0.75 -4.61
CA THR A 42 -9.66 -1.70 -3.49
C THR A 42 -8.32 -2.09 -2.88
N THR A 43 -7.29 -2.25 -3.70
CA THR A 43 -5.93 -2.59 -3.25
C THR A 43 -5.34 -1.43 -2.45
N ASP A 44 -5.49 -0.20 -2.93
CA ASP A 44 -5.00 1.00 -2.24
C ASP A 44 -5.69 1.19 -0.88
N ALA A 45 -7.01 0.99 -0.81
CA ALA A 45 -7.75 1.03 0.45
C ALA A 45 -7.25 -0.03 1.45
N LEU A 46 -7.02 -1.26 0.99
CA LEU A 46 -6.46 -2.33 1.83
C LEU A 46 -5.06 -1.98 2.35
N ILE A 47 -4.21 -1.34 1.54
CA ILE A 47 -2.89 -0.89 1.98
C ILE A 47 -3.03 0.16 3.08
N VAL A 48 -3.92 1.14 2.92
CA VAL A 48 -4.19 2.16 3.94
C VAL A 48 -4.69 1.54 5.25
N ASP A 49 -5.62 0.59 5.18
CA ASP A 49 -6.13 -0.12 6.36
C ASP A 49 -5.00 -0.89 7.07
N ARG A 50 -4.10 -1.51 6.30
CA ARG A 50 -2.91 -2.17 6.85
C ARG A 50 -1.96 -1.19 7.52
N MET A 51 -1.76 0.00 6.95
CA MET A 51 -0.94 1.04 7.58
C MET A 51 -1.54 1.48 8.92
N TYR A 52 -2.86 1.68 9.01
CA TYR A 52 -3.51 2.01 10.29
C TYR A 52 -3.34 0.89 11.31
N SER A 53 -3.53 -0.36 10.90
CA SER A 53 -3.32 -1.52 11.77
C SER A 53 -1.86 -1.64 12.27
N ILE A 54 -0.87 -1.28 11.43
CA ILE A 54 0.54 -1.22 11.85
C ILE A 54 0.74 -0.11 12.88
N ALA A 55 0.17 1.08 12.67
CA ALA A 55 0.28 2.19 13.62
C ALA A 55 -0.35 1.84 14.98
N ASP A 56 -1.53 1.21 14.98
CA ASP A 56 -2.18 0.73 16.20
C ASP A 56 -1.34 -0.33 16.92
N THR A 57 -0.80 -1.29 16.18
CA THR A 57 0.07 -2.32 16.75
C THR A 57 1.34 -1.71 17.34
N PHE A 58 1.96 -0.76 16.63
CA PHE A 58 3.15 -0.06 17.10
C PHE A 58 2.89 0.68 18.41
N GLU A 59 1.79 1.44 18.49
CA GLU A 59 1.39 2.13 19.71
C GLU A 59 1.11 1.15 20.85
N ASN A 60 0.39 0.06 20.58
CA ASN A 60 0.09 -0.95 21.60
C ASN A 60 1.36 -1.58 22.17
N TYR A 61 2.37 -1.85 21.36
CA TYR A 61 3.65 -2.36 21.83
C TYR A 61 4.41 -1.35 22.68
N ALA A 62 4.36 -0.06 22.32
CA ALA A 62 4.90 1.00 23.16
C ALA A 62 4.18 1.05 24.52
N ILE A 63 2.84 1.10 24.53
CA ILE A 63 2.03 1.10 25.76
C ILE A 63 2.32 -0.14 26.62
N LEU A 64 2.42 -1.31 26.00
CA LEU A 64 2.74 -2.57 26.69
C LEU A 64 4.12 -2.51 27.35
N SER A 65 5.14 -2.03 26.61
CA SER A 65 6.50 -1.92 27.15
C SER A 65 6.55 -1.00 28.37
N TYR A 66 5.85 0.14 28.29
CA TYR A 66 5.75 1.11 29.37
C TYR A 66 4.99 0.58 30.58
N THR A 67 3.81 -0.02 30.35
CA THR A 67 2.94 -0.51 31.43
C THR A 67 3.55 -1.68 32.18
N LYS A 68 4.26 -2.56 31.46
CA LYS A 68 4.94 -3.71 32.06
C LYS A 68 6.33 -3.39 32.58
N ASN A 69 6.87 -2.22 32.24
CA ASN A 69 8.25 -1.85 32.49
C ASN A 69 9.24 -2.92 31.97
N GLU A 70 8.96 -3.47 30.80
CA GLU A 70 9.76 -4.50 30.13
C GLU A 70 10.17 -4.05 28.73
N THR A 71 11.37 -4.46 28.31
CA THR A 71 11.80 -4.25 26.92
C THR A 71 11.08 -5.23 26.01
N ILE A 72 10.38 -4.73 24.98
CA ILE A 72 9.61 -5.54 24.03
C ILE A 72 10.20 -5.36 22.64
N VAL A 73 10.29 -6.45 21.88
CA VAL A 73 10.73 -6.42 20.48
C VAL A 73 9.54 -6.65 19.56
N LEU A 74 9.30 -5.72 18.65
CA LEU A 74 8.33 -5.85 17.56
C LEU A 74 9.06 -6.21 16.27
N LYS A 75 8.52 -7.19 15.56
CA LYS A 75 8.96 -7.56 14.23
C LYS A 75 8.01 -6.98 13.19
N LEU A 76 8.50 -6.04 12.40
CA LEU A 76 7.82 -5.42 11.29
C LEU A 76 8.21 -6.10 9.98
N LYS A 77 7.28 -6.12 9.02
CA LYS A 77 7.48 -6.67 7.68
C LYS A 77 6.81 -5.76 6.65
N PRO A 78 7.33 -5.70 5.42
CA PRO A 78 6.67 -4.99 4.32
C PRO A 78 5.26 -5.51 4.05
N ILE A 79 4.42 -4.67 3.45
CA ILE A 79 3.04 -5.01 3.09
C ILE A 79 3.07 -5.73 1.74
N GLY A 80 3.23 -7.05 1.77
CA GLY A 80 3.55 -7.82 0.55
C GLY A 80 4.93 -7.41 0.05
N ASP A 81 5.02 -6.92 -1.17
CA ASP A 81 6.26 -6.40 -1.77
C ASP A 81 6.46 -4.89 -1.53
N LEU A 82 5.54 -4.24 -0.83
CA LEU A 82 5.57 -2.80 -0.59
C LEU A 82 6.31 -2.45 0.70
N GLY A 83 7.46 -1.81 0.56
CA GLY A 83 8.16 -1.16 1.67
C GLY A 83 7.46 0.11 2.14
N TYR A 84 7.62 0.44 3.41
CA TYR A 84 7.06 1.66 4.00
C TYR A 84 8.01 2.27 5.03
N THR A 85 7.79 3.54 5.33
CA THR A 85 8.55 4.29 6.31
C THR A 85 7.65 4.71 7.45
N ILE A 86 8.05 4.40 8.68
CA ILE A 86 7.44 4.94 9.90
C ILE A 86 8.28 6.14 10.34
N HIS A 87 7.63 7.26 10.61
CA HIS A 87 8.20 8.42 11.30
C HIS A 87 7.45 8.55 12.62
N VAL A 88 8.19 8.58 13.73
CA VAL A 88 7.65 8.78 15.07
C VAL A 88 8.61 9.62 15.88
N SER A 89 8.13 10.69 16.50
CA SER A 89 8.98 11.63 17.24
C SER A 89 10.17 12.10 16.37
N ASP A 90 11.39 11.97 16.86
CA ASP A 90 12.65 12.23 16.17
C ASP A 90 13.24 10.99 15.47
N LYS A 91 12.47 9.93 15.22
CA LYS A 91 12.94 8.67 14.63
C LYS A 91 12.25 8.32 13.32
N ILE A 92 13.01 7.72 12.42
CA ILE A 92 12.54 7.15 11.15
C ILE A 92 12.94 5.68 11.08
N ILE A 93 12.01 4.83 10.66
CA ILE A 93 12.18 3.39 10.50
C ILE A 93 11.78 3.02 9.08
N ASN A 94 12.74 2.53 8.30
CA ASN A 94 12.48 2.05 6.95
C ASN A 94 12.26 0.53 6.97
N VAL A 95 11.06 0.10 6.60
CA VAL A 95 10.64 -1.31 6.60
C VAL A 95 10.57 -1.81 5.15
N ASN A 96 11.74 -2.06 4.57
CA ASN A 96 11.87 -2.66 3.22
C ASN A 96 11.98 -4.19 3.27
N PHE A 97 12.37 -4.72 4.43
CA PHE A 97 12.50 -6.15 4.73
C PHE A 97 12.05 -6.39 6.17
N GLU A 98 12.29 -7.59 6.68
CA GLU A 98 11.97 -7.91 8.07
C GLU A 98 12.83 -7.07 9.03
N THR A 99 12.19 -6.17 9.77
CA THR A 99 12.83 -5.18 10.62
C THR A 99 12.42 -5.40 12.07
N PHE A 100 13.38 -5.36 12.99
CA PHE A 100 13.12 -5.43 14.42
C PHE A 100 13.20 -4.03 15.05
N VAL A 101 12.19 -3.69 15.84
CA VAL A 101 12.12 -2.46 16.62
C VAL A 101 12.02 -2.84 18.09
N ILE A 102 12.93 -2.31 18.88
CA ILE A 102 13.05 -2.55 20.32
C ILE A 102 12.44 -1.36 21.03
N PHE A 103 11.48 -1.63 21.90
CA PHE A 103 10.81 -0.67 22.77
C PHE A 103 11.36 -0.84 24.18
N ALA A 104 12.09 0.16 24.66
CA ALA A 104 12.65 0.18 26.01
C ALA A 104 11.92 1.24 26.84
N PRO A 105 11.22 0.86 27.93
CA PRO A 105 10.52 1.82 28.77
C PRO A 105 11.52 2.69 29.55
N THR A 106 11.10 3.92 29.82
CA THR A 106 11.84 4.92 30.60
C THR A 106 10.86 5.71 31.47
N ASP A 107 11.37 6.48 32.43
CA ASP A 107 10.53 7.30 33.32
C ASP A 107 9.65 8.33 32.57
N ASN A 108 10.04 8.72 31.35
CA ASN A 108 9.38 9.75 30.55
C ASN A 108 8.61 9.22 29.32
N GLY A 109 8.55 7.90 29.13
CA GLY A 109 7.91 7.27 27.98
C GLY A 109 8.65 6.04 27.49
N VAL A 110 8.70 5.84 26.18
CA VAL A 110 9.35 4.68 25.55
C VAL A 110 10.41 5.13 24.58
N VAL A 111 11.63 4.63 24.74
CA VAL A 111 12.70 4.81 23.77
C VAL A 111 12.63 3.70 22.74
N ILE A 112 12.71 4.05 21.46
CA ILE A 112 12.78 3.06 20.38
C ILE A 112 14.20 2.96 19.80
N SER A 113 14.62 1.72 19.51
CA SER A 113 15.91 1.44 18.91
C SER A 113 15.84 0.22 17.97
N GLY A 114 16.85 0.05 17.13
CA GLY A 114 16.95 -1.07 16.20
C GLY A 114 17.84 -0.75 15.01
N ASP A 115 18.19 -1.76 14.22
CA ASP A 115 19.19 -1.66 13.15
C ASP A 115 18.80 -0.68 12.03
N THR A 116 17.50 -0.50 11.81
CA THR A 116 16.97 0.42 10.79
C THR A 116 16.29 1.65 11.38
N VAL A 117 16.43 1.87 12.69
CA VAL A 117 15.91 3.05 13.39
C VAL A 117 16.96 4.15 13.31
N ASN A 118 16.66 5.20 12.56
CA ASN A 118 17.55 6.34 12.36
C ASN A 118 16.93 7.59 12.96
N ASN A 119 17.76 8.61 13.23
CA ASN A 119 17.25 9.92 13.60
C ASN A 119 16.60 10.59 12.39
N ALA A 120 15.41 11.12 12.61
CA ALA A 120 14.67 11.93 11.67
C ALA A 120 15.26 13.35 11.63
N PRO A 121 15.19 14.05 10.48
CA PRO A 121 15.58 15.46 10.40
C PRO A 121 14.61 16.39 11.14
N VAL A 122 13.39 15.92 11.42
CA VAL A 122 12.31 16.72 12.05
C VAL A 122 11.61 15.86 13.09
N ASP A 123 11.40 16.43 14.27
CA ASP A 123 10.53 15.85 15.30
C ASP A 123 9.06 16.16 14.99
N ILE A 124 8.23 15.12 14.89
CA ILE A 124 6.77 15.25 14.67
C ILE A 124 5.95 15.22 15.96
N GLY A 125 6.62 15.25 17.12
CA GLY A 125 6.03 15.22 18.46
C GLY A 125 5.33 13.90 18.75
N LYS A 126 4.19 13.96 19.45
CA LYS A 126 3.35 12.80 19.79
C LYS A 126 2.53 12.29 18.60
N ASN A 127 3.15 12.15 17.44
CA ASN A 127 2.50 11.61 16.26
C ASN A 127 3.31 10.45 15.70
N ILE A 128 2.59 9.52 15.10
CA ILE A 128 3.14 8.53 14.19
C ILE A 128 2.64 8.83 12.79
N SER A 129 3.54 8.83 11.82
CA SER A 129 3.26 8.95 10.41
C SER A 129 3.79 7.72 9.70
N ILE A 130 2.98 7.10 8.85
CA ILE A 130 3.43 5.99 8.01
C ILE A 130 3.24 6.41 6.56
N THR A 131 4.31 6.30 5.78
CA THR A 131 4.32 6.65 4.36
C THR A 131 4.69 5.43 3.53
N ALA A 132 3.91 5.16 2.49
CA ALA A 132 4.18 4.12 1.51
C ALA A 132 3.96 4.67 0.08
N THR A 133 4.74 4.17 -0.88
CA THR A 133 4.63 4.60 -2.30
C THR A 133 3.84 3.57 -3.08
N ILE A 134 2.57 3.87 -3.38
CA ILE A 134 1.69 3.00 -4.15
C ILE A 134 1.66 3.49 -5.60
N GLY A 135 2.28 2.73 -6.51
CA GLY A 135 2.44 3.13 -7.90
C GLY A 135 3.29 4.40 -8.05
N LYS A 136 2.66 5.52 -8.42
CA LYS A 136 3.33 6.84 -8.53
C LYS A 136 2.98 7.79 -7.38
N ASN A 137 2.12 7.35 -6.47
CA ASN A 137 1.56 8.20 -5.41
C ASN A 137 2.19 7.83 -4.07
N ASN A 138 2.55 8.84 -3.29
CA ASN A 138 2.90 8.64 -1.89
C ASN A 138 1.63 8.77 -1.05
N VAL A 139 1.31 7.72 -0.31
CA VAL A 139 0.20 7.71 0.63
C VAL A 139 0.79 7.79 2.02
N THR A 140 0.31 8.78 2.79
CA THR A 140 0.74 9.01 4.17
C THR A 140 -0.48 8.99 5.07
N ILE A 141 -0.42 8.17 6.11
CA ILE A 141 -1.36 8.24 7.23
C ILE A 141 -0.67 8.91 8.41
N ARG A 142 -1.45 9.61 9.23
CA ARG A 142 -0.97 10.20 10.48
C ARG A 142 -1.95 9.89 11.60
N LYS A 143 -1.42 9.55 12.76
CA LYS A 143 -2.17 9.27 13.98
C LYS A 143 -1.46 9.91 15.17
N GLU A 144 -2.24 10.48 16.08
CA GLU A 144 -1.74 10.97 17.37
C GLU A 144 -1.52 9.79 18.33
N LEU A 145 -0.40 9.84 19.06
CA LEU A 145 -0.02 8.82 20.03
C LEU A 145 -0.45 9.21 21.43
N ILE A 146 -0.97 8.24 22.18
CA ILE A 146 -1.35 8.39 23.59
C ILE A 146 -0.10 8.44 24.48
N ILE A 147 0.95 7.69 24.11
CA ILE A 147 2.21 7.62 24.86
C ILE A 147 3.33 8.40 24.17
N ASN A 148 4.24 8.96 24.98
CA ASN A 148 5.46 9.59 24.48
C ASN A 148 6.44 8.53 24.00
N ILE A 149 6.94 8.72 22.78
CA ILE A 149 8.00 7.91 22.18
C ILE A 149 9.19 8.82 21.91
N THR A 150 10.40 8.37 22.25
CA THR A 150 11.65 9.13 22.17
C THR A 150 12.77 8.29 21.54
#